data_AF-A0A7D7ZFS6-F1
#
_entry.id   AF-A0A7D7ZFS6-F1
#
_cell.length_a   1.000
_cell.length_b   1.000
_cell.length_c   1.000
_cell.angle_alpha   90.00
_cell.angle_beta   90.00
_cell.angle_gamma   90.00
#
_symmetry.space_group_name_H-M   'P 1'
#
loop_
_entity.id
_entity.type
_entity.pdbx_description
1 polymer ?
#
loop_
_entity_poly.entity_id
_entity_poly.type
_entity_poly.pdbx_seq_one_letter_code
_entity_poly.pdbx_strand_id
1 'polypeptide(L)'
;MKKTFSYRKGLKESPTLQKDEFDAVTENKIWDVVTKFFEGGNQDFGSSYSRIEELEEHRQKVTNSMRKIHSELLEKPLDRFTGIYDSHPRPKSIGRKLINEWSYKLNDDSYKQYRSFFFDSSYNDKLDFIDLLVDDQSSEIIQQLTNEFNDVFREQCVGYRLIKGQITDLDSEEEKQSVEKAVQHSPHIEKAIDHLYDRKNPDYENSIKESISAVEQICKEIASKSNATLSDCINEVESATQLHPAFKIALEKLYAYTSDEDGIRHGTTNDMKASFEDAKFMLVICSAFCNYLLEKKVRLDS
;
A
#
# COMPACT_ATOMS: atom_id res chain seq x y z
N MET A 1 2.80 18.01 -30.50
CA MET A 1 3.10 18.71 -29.22
C MET A 1 4.62 18.72 -29.02
N LYS A 2 5.26 19.88 -28.80
CA LYS A 2 6.74 19.99 -28.67
C LYS A 2 7.17 19.40 -27.31
N LYS A 3 8.02 18.35 -27.31
CA LYS A 3 8.64 17.83 -26.08
C LYS A 3 9.65 18.85 -25.53
N THR A 4 9.42 19.35 -24.32
CA THR A 4 10.34 20.23 -23.58
C THR A 4 11.54 19.44 -23.03
N PHE A 5 12.55 20.13 -22.49
CA PHE A 5 13.80 19.52 -21.99
C PHE A 5 13.56 18.58 -20.80
N SER A 6 12.62 18.90 -19.90
CA SER A 6 12.29 18.07 -18.74
C SER A 6 11.57 16.76 -19.09
N TYR A 7 10.83 16.73 -20.20
CA TYR A 7 10.31 15.48 -20.78
C TYR A 7 11.41 14.48 -21.18
N ARG A 8 12.65 14.95 -21.41
CA ARG A 8 13.79 14.07 -21.74
C ARG A 8 14.44 13.44 -20.51
N LYS A 9 14.11 13.93 -19.31
CA LYS A 9 14.56 13.39 -18.01
C LYS A 9 13.45 12.68 -17.22
N GLY A 10 12.25 12.55 -17.79
CA GLY A 10 11.12 11.86 -17.14
C GLY A 10 10.39 12.67 -16.06
N LEU A 11 10.75 13.94 -15.83
CA LEU A 11 10.18 14.77 -14.76
C LEU A 11 9.18 15.78 -15.33
N LYS A 12 7.98 15.84 -14.75
CA LYS A 12 6.94 16.83 -15.05
C LYS A 12 7.38 18.20 -14.50
N GLU A 13 7.46 19.21 -15.36
CA GLU A 13 7.75 20.60 -14.96
C GLU A 13 6.46 21.25 -14.43
N SER A 14 6.40 21.40 -13.10
CA SER A 14 5.43 22.16 -12.27
C SER A 14 4.37 21.32 -11.53
N PRO A 15 4.14 21.57 -10.22
CA PRO A 15 3.79 20.56 -9.22
C PRO A 15 2.34 20.69 -8.77
N THR A 16 1.38 20.70 -9.70
CA THR A 16 -0.02 20.55 -9.28
C THR A 16 -0.19 19.10 -8.83
N LEU A 17 -0.21 18.93 -7.52
CA LEU A 17 -0.44 17.65 -6.86
C LEU A 17 -1.80 17.11 -7.30
N GLN A 18 -1.81 15.96 -7.94
CA GLN A 18 -3.00 15.31 -8.47
C GLN A 18 -3.67 14.52 -7.35
N LYS A 19 -4.60 15.16 -6.64
CA LYS A 19 -5.38 14.58 -5.52
C LYS A 19 -6.84 14.30 -5.84
N ASP A 20 -7.40 14.96 -6.86
CA ASP A 20 -8.83 14.87 -7.19
C ASP A 20 -9.08 14.44 -8.63
N GLU A 21 -8.05 14.44 -9.47
CA GLU A 21 -8.12 14.00 -10.87
C GLU A 21 -6.74 13.53 -11.37
N PHE A 22 -6.74 12.62 -12.35
CA PHE A 22 -5.56 12.28 -13.13
C PHE A 22 -5.61 13.00 -14.47
N ASP A 23 -4.50 13.61 -14.87
CA ASP A 23 -4.32 14.05 -16.23
C ASP A 23 -4.13 12.86 -17.16
N ALA A 24 -4.38 13.08 -18.44
CA ALA A 24 -4.32 12.02 -19.44
C ALA A 24 -2.93 11.34 -19.52
N VAL A 25 -1.84 12.02 -19.19
CA VAL A 25 -0.50 11.41 -19.20
C VAL A 25 -0.36 10.42 -18.06
N THR A 26 -0.88 10.79 -16.89
CA THR A 26 -0.90 9.97 -15.67
C THR A 26 -1.77 8.74 -15.86
N GLU A 27 -2.98 8.89 -16.38
CA GLU A 27 -3.87 7.77 -16.68
C GLU A 27 -3.23 6.77 -17.65
N ASN A 28 -2.57 7.25 -18.70
CA ASN A 28 -1.89 6.37 -19.66
C ASN A 28 -0.72 5.62 -19.00
N LYS A 29 0.10 6.29 -18.18
CA LYS A 29 1.22 5.63 -17.49
C LYS A 29 0.75 4.59 -16.46
N ILE A 30 -0.34 4.88 -15.74
CA ILE A 30 -0.95 3.90 -14.84
C ILE A 30 -1.45 2.70 -15.67
N TRP A 31 -2.15 2.95 -16.76
CA TRP A 31 -2.64 1.87 -17.64
C TRP A 31 -1.51 1.05 -18.27
N ASP A 32 -0.35 1.65 -18.55
CA ASP A 32 0.84 0.92 -19.01
C ASP A 32 1.34 -0.09 -17.96
N VAL A 33 1.30 0.25 -16.66
CA VAL A 33 1.62 -0.68 -15.56
C VAL A 33 0.59 -1.82 -15.52
N VAL A 34 -0.71 -1.49 -15.60
CA VAL A 34 -1.79 -2.48 -15.65
C VAL A 34 -1.62 -3.44 -16.84
N THR A 35 -1.31 -2.90 -18.01
CA THR A 35 -1.12 -3.69 -19.24
C THR A 35 0.07 -4.63 -19.10
N LYS A 36 1.21 -4.15 -18.59
CA LYS A 36 2.38 -4.99 -18.33
C LYS A 36 2.06 -6.12 -17.36
N PHE A 37 1.30 -5.85 -16.30
CA PHE A 37 0.89 -6.87 -15.34
C PHE A 37 0.00 -7.94 -15.99
N PHE A 38 -0.97 -7.54 -16.80
CA PHE A 38 -1.82 -8.48 -17.54
C PHE A 38 -1.04 -9.33 -18.54
N GLU A 39 -0.03 -8.75 -19.19
CA GLU A 39 0.85 -9.46 -20.13
C GLU A 39 1.88 -10.36 -19.44
N GLY A 40 2.05 -10.26 -18.11
CA GLY A 40 3.04 -11.04 -17.34
C GLY A 40 4.43 -10.41 -17.27
N GLY A 41 4.60 -9.16 -17.68
CA GLY A 41 5.84 -8.39 -17.58
C GLY A 41 7.02 -8.92 -18.40
N ASN A 42 8.15 -8.18 -18.41
CA ASN A 42 9.44 -8.55 -19.02
C ASN A 42 10.14 -9.71 -18.27
N GLN A 43 9.41 -10.71 -17.82
CA GLN A 43 10.03 -11.89 -17.27
C GLN A 43 10.60 -12.69 -18.44
N ASP A 44 11.92 -12.60 -18.63
CA ASP A 44 12.70 -13.38 -19.59
C ASP A 44 12.70 -14.84 -19.13
N PHE A 45 11.57 -15.50 -19.30
CA PHE A 45 11.35 -16.85 -18.85
C PHE A 45 12.01 -17.80 -19.85
N GLY A 46 13.12 -18.43 -19.46
CA GLY A 46 13.79 -19.46 -20.24
C GLY A 46 12.89 -20.64 -20.65
N SER A 47 13.38 -21.52 -21.53
CA SER A 47 12.56 -22.53 -22.23
C SER A 47 12.26 -23.83 -21.45
N SER A 48 11.89 -23.78 -20.16
CA SER A 48 11.66 -24.97 -19.32
C SER A 48 10.17 -25.28 -19.05
N TYR A 49 9.88 -26.48 -18.55
CA TYR A 49 8.53 -26.94 -18.15
C TYR A 49 8.00 -26.19 -16.91
N SER A 50 8.88 -25.77 -15.99
CA SER A 50 8.53 -24.95 -14.82
C SER A 50 7.88 -23.61 -15.20
N ARG A 51 8.21 -23.07 -16.39
CA ARG A 51 7.62 -21.85 -16.95
C ARG A 51 6.09 -21.92 -17.12
N ILE A 52 5.56 -23.11 -17.45
CA ILE A 52 4.13 -23.24 -17.73
C ILE A 52 3.32 -23.16 -16.43
N GLU A 53 3.83 -23.73 -15.35
CA GLU A 53 3.18 -23.68 -14.04
C GLU A 53 3.21 -22.25 -13.47
N GLU A 54 4.35 -21.56 -13.54
CA GLU A 54 4.49 -20.17 -13.11
C GLU A 54 3.58 -19.22 -13.91
N LEU A 55 3.50 -19.38 -15.23
CA LEU A 55 2.61 -18.57 -16.07
C LEU A 55 1.14 -18.83 -15.77
N GLU A 56 0.75 -20.08 -15.51
CA GLU A 56 -0.64 -20.41 -15.18
C GLU A 56 -1.03 -19.91 -13.79
N GLU A 57 -0.11 -19.95 -12.83
CA GLU A 57 -0.30 -19.35 -11.51
C GLU A 57 -0.50 -17.84 -11.62
N HIS A 58 0.35 -17.15 -12.39
CA HIS A 58 0.19 -15.72 -12.67
C HIS A 58 -1.16 -15.41 -13.31
N ARG A 59 -1.56 -16.19 -14.33
CA ARG A 59 -2.88 -16.02 -14.98
C ARG A 59 -4.03 -16.20 -14.00
N GLN A 60 -3.94 -17.17 -13.09
CA GLN A 60 -4.97 -17.38 -12.08
C GLN A 60 -5.06 -16.17 -11.13
N LYS A 61 -3.92 -15.62 -10.72
CA LYS A 61 -3.86 -14.42 -9.88
C LYS A 61 -4.47 -13.20 -10.59
N VAL A 62 -4.07 -12.94 -11.83
CA VAL A 62 -4.66 -11.86 -12.64
C VAL A 62 -6.17 -12.08 -12.82
N THR A 63 -6.59 -13.31 -13.13
CA THR A 63 -8.01 -13.65 -13.27
C THR A 63 -8.79 -13.39 -11.99
N ASN A 64 -8.21 -13.66 -10.82
CA ASN A 64 -8.83 -13.38 -9.53
C ASN A 64 -9.02 -11.86 -9.32
N SER A 65 -8.01 -11.03 -9.59
CA SER A 65 -8.14 -9.57 -9.54
C SER A 65 -9.24 -9.08 -10.47
N MET A 66 -9.30 -9.61 -11.70
CA MET A 66 -10.32 -9.23 -12.68
C MET A 66 -11.73 -9.65 -12.26
N ARG A 67 -11.88 -10.78 -11.57
CA ARG A 67 -13.17 -11.18 -10.98
C ARG A 67 -13.62 -10.19 -9.91
N LYS A 68 -12.70 -9.74 -9.04
CA LYS A 68 -12.98 -8.73 -8.01
C LYS A 68 -13.39 -7.41 -8.65
N ILE A 69 -12.62 -6.90 -9.60
CA ILE A 69 -12.94 -5.68 -10.36
C ILE A 69 -14.31 -5.81 -11.05
N HIS A 70 -14.60 -6.96 -11.67
CA HIS A 70 -15.88 -7.22 -12.33
C HIS A 70 -17.07 -7.19 -11.37
N SER A 71 -16.95 -7.81 -10.20
CA SER A 71 -18.04 -7.87 -9.23
C SER A 71 -18.16 -6.61 -8.37
N GLU A 72 -17.04 -6.00 -7.98
CA GLU A 72 -17.01 -4.91 -7.00
C GLU A 72 -17.04 -3.52 -7.64
N LEU A 73 -16.39 -3.31 -8.80
CA LEU A 73 -16.37 -2.01 -9.47
C LEU A 73 -17.34 -1.92 -10.64
N LEU A 74 -17.45 -2.99 -11.43
CA LEU A 74 -18.41 -3.03 -12.55
C LEU A 74 -19.81 -3.46 -12.09
N GLU A 75 -19.97 -3.91 -10.84
CA GLU A 75 -21.21 -4.42 -10.25
C GLU A 75 -21.93 -5.48 -11.10
N LYS A 76 -21.16 -6.28 -11.86
CA LYS A 76 -21.69 -7.31 -12.75
C LYS A 76 -21.63 -8.68 -12.09
N PRO A 77 -22.62 -9.54 -12.34
CA PRO A 77 -22.61 -10.88 -11.78
C PRO A 77 -21.50 -11.73 -12.42
N LEU A 78 -20.90 -12.62 -11.62
CA LEU A 78 -19.72 -13.41 -12.02
C LEU A 78 -20.00 -14.46 -13.10
N ASP A 79 -21.26 -14.81 -13.36
CA ASP A 79 -21.65 -15.68 -14.48
C ASP A 79 -21.44 -15.00 -15.85
N ARG A 80 -21.34 -13.67 -15.87
CA ARG A 80 -21.05 -12.86 -17.06
C ARG A 80 -19.56 -12.56 -17.24
N PHE A 81 -18.71 -13.07 -16.36
CA PHE A 81 -17.27 -12.87 -16.44
C PHE A 81 -16.65 -13.76 -17.53
N THR A 82 -15.98 -13.16 -18.50
CA THR A 82 -15.38 -13.84 -19.66
C THR A 82 -13.87 -14.06 -19.56
N GLY A 83 -13.22 -13.51 -18.53
CA GLY A 83 -11.75 -13.56 -18.37
C GLY A 83 -11.01 -12.69 -19.38
N ILE A 84 -9.78 -12.28 -19.06
CA ILE A 84 -8.98 -11.39 -19.94
C ILE A 84 -8.03 -12.15 -20.87
N TYR A 85 -8.03 -13.48 -20.85
CA TYR A 85 -7.16 -14.32 -21.66
C TYR A 85 -8.02 -15.22 -22.54
N ASP A 86 -7.68 -15.32 -23.82
CA ASP A 86 -8.36 -16.26 -24.72
C ASP A 86 -8.17 -17.71 -24.24
N SER A 87 -9.25 -18.49 -24.30
CA SER A 87 -9.23 -19.92 -23.95
C SER A 87 -8.37 -20.69 -24.95
N HIS A 88 -7.13 -21.00 -24.57
CA HIS A 88 -6.26 -21.89 -25.34
C HIS A 88 -6.35 -23.31 -24.76
N PRO A 89 -6.60 -24.35 -25.60
CA PRO A 89 -6.59 -25.72 -25.11
C PRO A 89 -5.20 -26.11 -24.58
N ARG A 90 -5.14 -26.76 -23.42
CA ARG A 90 -3.93 -27.44 -22.93
C ARG A 90 -3.39 -28.35 -24.05
N PRO A 91 -2.18 -28.14 -24.57
CA PRO A 91 -1.64 -28.96 -25.64
C PRO A 91 -1.36 -30.36 -25.06
N LYS A 92 -1.80 -31.38 -25.78
CA LYS A 92 -1.60 -32.78 -25.38
C LYS A 92 -0.13 -33.24 -25.50
N SER A 93 0.73 -32.45 -26.16
CA SER A 93 2.18 -32.68 -26.25
C SER A 93 2.93 -31.36 -26.50
N ILE A 94 4.11 -31.20 -25.88
CA ILE A 94 4.88 -29.95 -25.88
C ILE A 94 6.02 -30.05 -26.89
N GLY A 95 5.95 -29.27 -27.97
CA GLY A 95 7.08 -29.00 -28.86
C GLY A 95 7.67 -27.61 -28.62
N ARG A 96 8.99 -27.44 -28.78
CA ARG A 96 9.69 -26.14 -28.63
C ARG A 96 9.08 -24.99 -29.45
N LYS A 97 8.43 -25.30 -30.57
CA LYS A 97 7.75 -24.32 -31.43
C LYS A 97 6.50 -23.71 -30.78
N LEU A 98 5.79 -24.49 -29.94
CA LEU A 98 4.61 -24.01 -29.24
C LEU A 98 5.00 -22.97 -28.18
N ILE A 99 6.05 -23.21 -27.37
CA ILE A 99 6.48 -22.35 -26.24
C ILE A 99 6.67 -20.88 -26.64
N ASN A 100 7.15 -20.61 -27.86
CA ASN A 100 7.34 -19.24 -28.36
C ASN A 100 6.05 -18.60 -28.92
N GLU A 101 5.03 -19.40 -29.23
CA GLU A 101 3.69 -18.96 -29.64
C GLU A 101 2.73 -18.77 -28.44
N TRP A 102 3.12 -19.15 -27.21
CA TRP A 102 2.38 -18.87 -25.96
C TRP A 102 2.53 -17.40 -25.49
N SER A 103 2.66 -16.44 -26.41
CA SER A 103 2.33 -15.06 -26.10
C SER A 103 0.82 -15.00 -25.92
N TYR A 104 0.34 -15.17 -24.68
CA TYR A 104 -1.09 -15.13 -24.37
C TYR A 104 -1.66 -13.81 -24.89
N LYS A 105 -2.55 -13.89 -25.89
CA LYS A 105 -3.27 -12.72 -26.35
C LYS A 105 -4.34 -12.38 -25.33
N LEU A 106 -4.36 -11.11 -24.94
CA LEU A 106 -5.46 -10.57 -24.17
C LEU A 106 -6.74 -10.70 -25.00
N ASN A 107 -7.80 -11.17 -24.35
CA ASN A 107 -9.11 -11.21 -24.97
C ASN A 107 -9.53 -9.78 -25.28
N ASP A 108 -9.71 -9.48 -26.56
CA ASP A 108 -9.87 -8.10 -27.06
C ASP A 108 -11.14 -7.43 -26.47
N ASP A 109 -12.22 -8.19 -26.28
CA ASP A 109 -13.49 -7.66 -25.76
C ASP A 109 -13.41 -7.37 -24.25
N SER A 110 -12.91 -8.33 -23.46
CA SER A 110 -12.71 -8.14 -22.01
C SER A 110 -11.71 -7.02 -21.74
N TYR A 111 -10.56 -7.02 -22.42
CA TYR A 111 -9.54 -5.98 -22.25
C TYR A 111 -10.09 -4.60 -22.58
N LYS A 112 -10.82 -4.44 -23.69
CA LYS A 112 -11.50 -3.18 -24.04
C LYS A 112 -12.49 -2.74 -22.97
N GLN A 113 -13.24 -3.67 -22.37
CA GLN A 113 -14.20 -3.33 -21.32
C GLN A 113 -13.50 -2.73 -20.09
N TYR A 114 -12.46 -3.38 -19.57
CA TYR A 114 -11.75 -2.88 -18.39
C TYR A 114 -10.97 -1.60 -18.69
N ARG A 115 -10.42 -1.50 -19.92
CA ARG A 115 -9.79 -0.27 -20.39
C ARG A 115 -10.78 0.88 -20.44
N SER A 116 -11.94 0.70 -21.07
CA SER A 116 -12.98 1.74 -21.14
C SER A 116 -13.42 2.14 -19.74
N PHE A 117 -13.70 1.16 -18.87
CA PHE A 117 -14.04 1.43 -17.48
C PHE A 117 -12.98 2.31 -16.81
N PHE A 118 -11.70 1.93 -16.86
CA PHE A 118 -10.63 2.70 -16.21
C PHE A 118 -10.53 4.13 -16.74
N PHE A 119 -10.59 4.38 -18.05
CA PHE A 119 -10.46 5.74 -18.58
C PHE A 119 -11.72 6.59 -18.38
N ASP A 120 -12.91 5.97 -18.39
CA ASP A 120 -14.19 6.66 -18.31
C ASP A 120 -14.70 6.84 -16.87
N SER A 121 -14.05 6.21 -15.88
CA SER A 121 -14.47 6.23 -14.47
C SER A 121 -13.97 7.46 -13.69
N SER A 122 -14.51 7.62 -12.47
CA SER A 122 -14.10 8.70 -11.59
C SER A 122 -12.67 8.51 -11.07
N TYR A 123 -12.08 9.55 -10.48
CA TYR A 123 -10.76 9.48 -9.87
C TYR A 123 -10.66 8.39 -8.81
N ASN A 124 -11.66 8.30 -7.93
CA ASN A 124 -11.71 7.28 -6.87
C ASN A 124 -11.85 5.87 -7.45
N ASP A 125 -12.69 5.67 -8.47
CA ASP A 125 -12.82 4.35 -9.12
C ASP A 125 -11.51 3.90 -9.79
N LYS A 126 -10.70 4.83 -10.28
CA LYS A 126 -9.36 4.53 -10.84
C LYS A 126 -8.38 4.09 -9.76
N LEU A 127 -8.43 4.73 -8.58
CA LEU A 127 -7.65 4.31 -7.41
C LEU A 127 -8.13 2.94 -6.93
N ASP A 128 -9.44 2.73 -6.78
CA ASP A 128 -10.01 1.44 -6.36
C ASP A 128 -9.68 0.32 -7.35
N PHE A 129 -9.59 0.63 -8.65
CA PHE A 129 -9.15 -0.33 -9.65
C PHE A 129 -7.71 -0.79 -9.38
N ILE A 130 -6.80 0.14 -9.06
CA ILE A 130 -5.41 -0.18 -8.72
C ILE A 130 -5.35 -0.98 -7.43
N ASP A 131 -6.12 -0.58 -6.42
CA ASP A 131 -6.19 -1.26 -5.12
C ASP A 131 -6.64 -2.73 -5.28
N LEU A 132 -7.74 -2.97 -6.02
CA LEU A 132 -8.21 -4.33 -6.34
C LEU A 132 -7.28 -5.13 -7.24
N LEU A 133 -6.44 -4.46 -8.03
CA LEU A 133 -5.45 -5.14 -8.86
C LEU A 133 -4.34 -5.74 -8.00
N VAL A 134 -3.92 -5.01 -6.97
CA VAL A 134 -2.81 -5.36 -6.07
C VAL A 134 -3.26 -6.25 -4.91
N ASP A 135 -4.55 -6.20 -4.55
CA ASP A 135 -5.14 -7.01 -3.48
C ASP A 135 -4.98 -8.53 -3.72
N ASP A 136 -4.72 -9.28 -2.62
CA ASP A 136 -4.61 -10.75 -2.57
C ASP A 136 -3.58 -11.35 -3.57
N GLN A 137 -2.52 -10.60 -3.87
CA GLN A 137 -1.38 -11.08 -4.64
C GLN A 137 -0.31 -11.70 -3.74
N SER A 138 0.68 -12.41 -4.33
CA SER A 138 1.84 -12.85 -3.55
C SER A 138 2.74 -11.67 -3.20
N SER A 139 3.52 -11.79 -2.12
CA SER A 139 4.41 -10.74 -1.61
C SER A 139 5.31 -10.14 -2.69
N GLU A 140 5.82 -10.98 -3.60
CA GLU A 140 6.71 -10.56 -4.69
C GLU A 140 5.98 -9.68 -5.70
N ILE A 141 4.73 -10.05 -6.04
CA ILE A 141 3.90 -9.30 -6.98
C ILE A 141 3.43 -7.98 -6.35
N ILE A 142 3.02 -8.01 -5.08
CA ILE A 142 2.66 -6.79 -4.34
C ILE A 142 3.83 -5.81 -4.34
N GLN A 143 5.04 -6.29 -4.05
CA GLN A 143 6.23 -5.46 -4.04
C GLN A 143 6.55 -4.90 -5.43
N GLN A 144 6.45 -5.73 -6.48
CA GLN A 144 6.67 -5.29 -7.86
C GLN A 144 5.68 -4.19 -8.26
N LEU A 145 4.37 -4.44 -8.11
CA LEU A 145 3.32 -3.47 -8.47
C LEU A 145 3.41 -2.20 -7.63
N THR A 146 3.70 -2.33 -6.33
CA THR A 146 3.92 -1.19 -5.44
C THR A 146 5.05 -0.29 -5.95
N ASN A 147 6.16 -0.88 -6.41
CA ASN A 147 7.27 -0.11 -6.98
C ASN A 147 6.86 0.57 -8.29
N GLU A 148 6.27 -0.17 -9.23
CA GLU A 148 5.88 0.36 -10.54
C GLU A 148 4.84 1.49 -10.43
N PHE A 149 3.81 1.34 -9.60
CA PHE A 149 2.82 2.40 -9.38
C PHE A 149 3.40 3.59 -8.63
N ASN A 150 4.25 3.37 -7.61
CA ASN A 150 4.89 4.47 -6.89
C ASN A 150 5.84 5.29 -7.77
N ASP A 151 6.51 4.65 -8.73
CA ASP A 151 7.33 5.36 -9.72
C ASP A 151 6.47 6.27 -10.59
N VAL A 152 5.34 5.77 -11.09
CA VAL A 152 4.37 6.59 -11.84
C VAL A 152 3.83 7.72 -10.97
N PHE A 153 3.38 7.42 -9.75
CA PHE A 153 2.79 8.41 -8.84
C PHE A 153 3.79 9.53 -8.49
N ARG A 154 5.06 9.20 -8.30
CA ARG A 154 6.13 10.17 -8.04
C ARG A 154 6.44 11.01 -9.27
N GLU A 155 6.66 10.37 -10.43
CA GLU A 155 6.96 11.07 -11.69
C GLU A 155 5.83 12.01 -12.12
N GLN A 156 4.58 11.65 -11.81
CA GLN A 156 3.40 12.40 -12.22
C GLN A 156 2.83 13.31 -11.12
N CYS A 157 3.45 13.38 -9.93
CA CYS A 157 2.97 14.18 -8.80
C CYS A 157 1.55 13.80 -8.35
N VAL A 158 1.25 12.51 -8.23
CA VAL A 158 0.02 12.00 -7.63
C VAL A 158 0.13 12.09 -6.10
N GLY A 159 -0.95 12.53 -5.44
CA GLY A 159 -1.02 12.71 -3.98
C GLY A 159 -1.22 11.44 -3.16
N TYR A 160 -0.92 10.28 -3.74
CA TYR A 160 -1.07 8.97 -3.13
C TYR A 160 0.18 8.11 -3.34
N ARG A 161 0.37 7.10 -2.50
CA ARG A 161 1.44 6.09 -2.58
C ARG A 161 0.89 4.72 -2.22
N LEU A 162 1.42 3.69 -2.85
CA LEU A 162 1.21 2.33 -2.39
C LEU A 162 2.19 2.01 -1.26
N ILE A 163 1.66 1.57 -0.11
CA ILE A 163 2.42 1.02 1.00
C ILE A 163 1.78 -0.33 1.32
N LYS A 164 2.56 -1.41 1.30
CA LYS A 164 2.05 -2.80 1.43
C LYS A 164 0.91 -3.18 0.45
N GLY A 165 0.90 -2.56 -0.72
CA GLY A 165 -0.13 -2.81 -1.73
C GLY A 165 -1.45 -2.05 -1.52
N GLN A 166 -1.57 -1.24 -0.48
CA GLN A 166 -2.72 -0.37 -0.25
C GLN A 166 -2.41 1.07 -0.68
N ILE A 167 -3.40 1.75 -1.23
CA ILE A 167 -3.29 3.17 -1.59
C ILE A 167 -3.41 4.02 -0.34
N THR A 168 -2.41 4.85 -0.11
CA THR A 168 -2.28 5.74 1.05
C THR A 168 -2.08 7.17 0.59
N ASP A 169 -2.51 8.16 1.38
CA ASP A 169 -2.27 9.58 1.10
C ASP A 169 -0.96 10.09 1.73
N LEU A 170 -0.09 9.15 2.15
CA LEU A 170 1.28 9.40 2.64
C LEU A 170 2.18 9.74 1.45
N ASP A 171 1.99 10.94 0.90
CA ASP A 171 2.64 11.40 -0.32
C ASP A 171 4.01 12.04 -0.10
N SER A 172 4.32 12.44 1.14
CA SER A 172 5.66 12.88 1.52
C SER A 172 6.60 11.68 1.68
N GLU A 173 7.80 11.82 1.15
CA GLU A 173 8.80 10.76 1.19
C GLU A 173 9.22 10.46 2.65
N GLU A 174 9.20 11.48 3.51
CA GLU A 174 9.52 11.38 4.94
C GLU A 174 8.46 10.57 5.72
N GLU A 175 7.17 10.83 5.49
CA GLU A 175 6.09 10.04 6.11
C GLU A 175 6.17 8.59 5.68
N LYS A 176 6.32 8.35 4.37
CA LYS A 176 6.44 7.02 3.81
C LYS A 176 7.61 6.25 4.40
N GLN A 177 8.82 6.82 4.33
CA GLN A 177 10.03 6.15 4.84
C GLN A 177 9.93 5.87 6.34
N SER A 178 9.30 6.76 7.10
CA SER A 178 9.07 6.56 8.52
C SER A 178 8.16 5.35 8.76
N VAL A 179 7.02 5.27 8.08
CA VAL A 179 6.06 4.16 8.22
C VAL A 179 6.65 2.84 7.72
N GLU A 180 7.28 2.83 6.54
CA GLU A 180 7.90 1.62 5.96
C GLU A 180 9.01 1.04 6.86
N LYS A 181 9.81 1.90 7.49
CA LYS A 181 10.84 1.46 8.44
C LYS A 181 10.20 0.91 9.72
N ALA A 182 9.19 1.58 10.27
CA ALA A 182 8.55 1.16 11.52
C ALA A 182 7.79 -0.16 11.38
N VAL A 183 7.18 -0.40 10.21
CA VAL A 183 6.56 -1.67 9.82
C VAL A 183 7.48 -2.88 10.02
N GLN A 184 8.78 -2.72 9.78
CA GLN A 184 9.75 -3.83 9.90
C GLN A 184 9.99 -4.24 11.36
N HIS A 185 9.59 -3.40 12.32
CA HIS A 185 9.88 -3.57 13.73
C HIS A 185 8.64 -3.84 14.59
N SER A 186 7.45 -3.47 14.13
CA SER A 186 6.21 -3.74 14.88
C SER A 186 5.04 -4.12 13.97
N PRO A 187 4.40 -5.29 14.19
CA PRO A 187 3.19 -5.68 13.46
C PRO A 187 1.99 -4.78 13.80
N HIS A 188 2.05 -3.98 14.87
CA HIS A 188 1.02 -3.01 15.19
C HIS A 188 0.95 -1.87 14.17
N ILE A 189 2.08 -1.49 13.54
CA ILE A 189 2.06 -0.49 12.45
C ILE A 189 1.32 -1.03 11.23
N GLU A 190 1.48 -2.32 10.92
CA GLU A 190 0.74 -2.97 9.84
C GLU A 190 -0.77 -2.96 10.09
N LYS A 191 -1.20 -3.39 11.28
CA LYS A 191 -2.62 -3.35 11.64
C LYS A 191 -3.18 -1.94 11.63
N ALA A 192 -2.38 -0.95 12.03
CA ALA A 192 -2.80 0.45 12.00
C ALA A 192 -3.05 0.94 10.56
N ILE A 193 -2.21 0.52 9.60
CA ILE A 193 -2.39 0.78 8.17
C ILE A 193 -3.68 0.11 7.68
N ASP A 194 -3.87 -1.18 7.99
CA ASP A 194 -5.06 -1.94 7.58
C ASP A 194 -6.36 -1.29 8.08
N HIS A 195 -6.37 -0.82 9.33
CA HIS A 195 -7.52 -0.11 9.89
C HIS A 195 -7.75 1.27 9.25
N LEU A 196 -6.67 2.01 8.93
CA LEU A 196 -6.78 3.36 8.36
C LEU A 196 -7.28 3.33 6.91
N TYR A 197 -6.80 2.37 6.13
CA TYR A 197 -7.00 2.29 4.69
C TYR A 197 -7.93 1.15 4.25
N ASP A 198 -8.68 0.53 5.16
CA ASP A 198 -9.75 -0.40 4.78
C ASP A 198 -10.78 0.34 3.91
N ARG A 199 -10.88 -0.08 2.65
CA ARG A 199 -11.74 0.55 1.64
C ARG A 199 -13.24 0.43 1.97
N LYS A 200 -13.65 -0.65 2.64
CA LYS A 200 -15.07 -0.96 2.90
C LYS A 200 -15.51 -0.39 4.24
N ASN A 201 -14.69 -0.54 5.28
CA ASN A 201 -15.01 -0.17 6.64
C ASN A 201 -13.77 0.38 7.38
N PRO A 202 -13.32 1.61 7.08
CA PRO A 202 -12.19 2.20 7.76
C PRO A 202 -12.47 2.39 9.26
N ASP A 203 -11.47 2.09 10.09
CA ASP A 203 -11.56 2.12 11.55
C ASP A 203 -10.44 2.99 12.14
N TYR A 204 -10.67 4.30 12.10
CA TYR A 204 -9.71 5.30 12.56
C TYR A 204 -9.37 5.15 14.04
N GLU A 205 -10.31 4.69 14.87
CA GLU A 205 -10.08 4.49 16.30
C GLU A 205 -9.10 3.36 16.55
N ASN A 206 -9.29 2.22 15.87
CA ASN A 206 -8.38 1.09 16.00
C ASN A 206 -7.04 1.36 15.32
N SER A 207 -7.00 2.14 14.24
CA SER A 207 -5.74 2.61 13.67
C SER A 207 -4.89 3.40 14.68
N ILE A 208 -5.52 4.33 15.42
CA ILE A 208 -4.85 5.10 16.47
C ILE A 208 -4.37 4.19 17.62
N LYS A 209 -5.20 3.25 18.06
CA LYS A 209 -4.86 2.30 19.14
C LYS A 209 -3.70 1.39 18.76
N GLU A 210 -3.68 0.87 17.54
CA GLU A 210 -2.57 0.05 17.05
C GLU A 210 -1.30 0.90 16.87
N SER A 211 -1.41 2.13 16.36
CA SER A 211 -0.27 3.05 16.21
C SER A 211 0.47 3.29 17.53
N ILE A 212 -0.26 3.60 18.62
CA ILE A 212 0.37 3.81 19.93
C ILE A 212 0.86 2.50 20.57
N SER A 213 0.20 1.37 20.28
CA SER A 213 0.63 0.04 20.74
C SER A 213 2.00 -0.35 20.17
N ALA A 214 2.32 0.09 18.94
CA ALA A 214 3.66 -0.08 18.38
C ALA A 214 4.76 0.61 19.21
N VAL A 215 4.50 1.85 19.65
CA VAL A 215 5.42 2.60 20.51
C VAL A 215 5.56 1.90 21.86
N GLU A 216 4.45 1.42 22.44
CA GLU A 216 4.45 0.67 23.70
C GLU A 216 5.29 -0.62 23.60
N GLN A 217 5.15 -1.37 22.51
CA GLN A 217 5.94 -2.57 22.26
C GLN A 217 7.45 -2.25 22.25
N ILE A 218 7.89 -1.26 21.46
CA ILE A 218 9.31 -0.89 21.36
C ILE A 218 9.85 -0.37 22.69
N CYS A 219 9.08 0.44 23.40
CA CYS A 219 9.43 0.91 24.74
C CYS A 219 9.64 -0.25 25.73
N LYS A 220 8.77 -1.28 25.72
CA LYS A 220 8.92 -2.50 26.53
C LYS A 220 10.17 -3.29 26.16
N GLU A 221 10.47 -3.40 24.87
CA GLU A 221 11.67 -4.07 24.35
C GLU A 221 12.97 -3.37 24.75
N ILE A 222 12.97 -2.03 24.78
CA ILE A 222 14.14 -1.25 25.25
C ILE A 222 14.30 -1.40 26.76
N ALA A 223 13.21 -1.26 27.52
CA ALA A 223 13.22 -1.36 28.97
C ALA A 223 13.49 -2.79 29.50
N SER A 224 13.45 -3.82 28.64
CA SER A 224 13.49 -5.24 29.03
C SER A 224 12.42 -5.60 30.08
N LYS A 225 11.26 -4.93 30.02
CA LYS A 225 10.14 -5.10 30.95
C LYS A 225 8.85 -5.35 30.16
N SER A 226 8.53 -6.63 29.94
CA SER A 226 7.36 -7.04 29.14
C SER A 226 6.01 -6.58 29.70
N ASN A 227 5.92 -6.33 31.02
CA ASN A 227 4.67 -5.96 31.71
C ASN A 227 4.63 -4.49 32.16
N ALA A 228 5.61 -3.68 31.78
CA ALA A 228 5.64 -2.26 32.14
C ALA A 228 4.66 -1.46 31.28
N THR A 229 4.04 -0.43 31.84
CA THR A 229 3.22 0.51 31.04
C THR A 229 4.11 1.35 30.14
N LEU A 230 3.54 2.00 29.11
CA LEU A 230 4.31 2.93 28.28
C LEU A 230 5.01 4.00 29.14
N SER A 231 4.31 4.56 30.14
CA SER A 231 4.87 5.54 31.08
C SER A 231 6.07 4.97 31.87
N ASP A 232 5.96 3.73 32.35
CA ASP A 232 7.06 3.04 33.04
C ASP A 232 8.26 2.82 32.12
N CYS A 233 8.02 2.43 30.86
CA CYS A 233 9.08 2.22 29.89
C CYS A 233 9.75 3.53 29.46
N ILE A 234 9.01 4.63 29.32
CA ILE A 234 9.59 5.93 28.97
C ILE A 234 10.53 6.43 30.09
N ASN A 235 10.24 6.15 31.36
CA ASN A 235 11.15 6.46 32.48
C ASN A 235 12.48 5.70 32.38
N GLU A 236 12.42 4.42 31.99
CA GLU A 236 13.61 3.60 31.79
C GLU A 236 14.38 4.02 30.53
N VAL A 237 13.67 4.35 29.46
CA VAL A 237 14.24 4.93 28.24
C VAL A 237 14.90 6.28 28.53
N GLU A 238 14.32 7.14 29.37
CA GLU A 238 14.96 8.39 29.82
C GLU A 238 16.28 8.11 30.52
N SER A 239 16.28 7.16 31.46
CA SER A 239 17.46 6.75 32.23
C SER A 239 18.54 6.14 31.33
N ALA A 240 18.15 5.40 30.29
CA ALA A 240 19.05 4.76 29.34
C ALA A 240 19.55 5.72 28.23
N THR A 241 18.68 6.57 27.68
CA THR A 241 18.90 7.31 26.41
C THR A 241 19.12 8.82 26.56
N GLN A 242 19.05 9.35 27.78
CA GLN A 242 19.06 10.80 28.10
C GLN A 242 17.99 11.58 27.33
N LEU A 243 16.76 11.08 27.38
CA LEU A 243 15.62 11.73 26.77
C LEU A 243 15.35 13.07 27.47
N HIS A 244 15.09 14.15 26.72
CA HIS A 244 14.75 15.42 27.34
C HIS A 244 13.36 15.32 28.02
N PRO A 245 13.15 15.81 29.25
CA PRO A 245 11.88 15.66 29.99
C PRO A 245 10.65 16.16 29.23
N ALA A 246 10.78 17.27 28.48
CA ALA A 246 9.68 17.80 27.67
C ALA A 246 9.24 16.84 26.55
N PHE A 247 10.17 16.06 25.97
CA PHE A 247 9.85 15.09 24.92
C PHE A 247 9.09 13.89 25.51
N LYS A 248 9.48 13.44 26.70
CA LYS A 248 8.74 12.44 27.47
C LYS A 248 7.31 12.88 27.74
N ILE A 249 7.11 14.12 28.20
CA ILE A 249 5.78 14.65 28.46
C ILE A 249 4.94 14.64 27.17
N ALA A 250 5.52 14.94 26.01
CA ALA A 250 4.81 14.87 24.74
C ALA A 250 4.32 13.44 24.42
N LEU A 251 5.18 12.44 24.61
CA LEU A 251 4.81 11.02 24.43
C LEU A 251 3.71 10.58 25.40
N GLU A 252 3.83 10.93 26.69
CA GLU A 252 2.83 10.62 27.71
C GLU A 252 1.48 11.27 27.38
N LYS A 253 1.48 12.49 26.85
CA LYS A 253 0.24 13.18 26.45
C LYS A 253 -0.41 12.58 25.20
N LEU A 254 0.39 12.12 24.24
CA LEU A 254 -0.13 11.37 23.08
C LEU A 254 -0.70 10.02 23.50
N TYR A 255 -0.08 9.33 24.46
CA TYR A 255 -0.66 8.13 25.03
C TYR A 255 -1.96 8.40 25.78
N ALA A 256 -1.98 9.43 26.63
CA ALA A 256 -3.17 9.83 27.38
C ALA A 256 -4.37 10.13 26.46
N TYR A 257 -4.12 10.81 25.33
CA TYR A 257 -5.12 11.05 24.28
C TYR A 257 -5.76 9.75 23.78
N THR A 258 -5.03 8.64 23.76
CA THR A 258 -5.54 7.32 23.36
C THR A 258 -6.11 6.49 24.53
N SER A 259 -5.86 6.87 25.79
CA SER A 259 -6.18 6.07 26.98
C SER A 259 -7.30 6.62 27.85
N ASP A 260 -7.57 7.93 27.84
CA ASP A 260 -8.54 8.54 28.74
C ASP A 260 -9.96 8.02 28.48
N GLU A 261 -10.74 7.89 29.56
CA GLU A 261 -12.14 7.46 29.58
C GLU A 261 -13.08 8.42 28.79
N ASP A 262 -12.60 9.60 28.40
CA ASP A 262 -13.25 10.59 27.51
C ASP A 262 -12.60 10.68 26.10
N GLY A 263 -11.59 9.86 25.81
CA GLY A 263 -10.91 9.76 24.51
C GLY A 263 -11.42 8.59 23.65
N ILE A 264 -10.74 8.35 22.52
CA ILE A 264 -11.11 7.41 21.42
C ILE A 264 -11.33 5.94 21.86
N ARG A 265 -11.07 5.58 23.13
CA ARG A 265 -11.18 4.21 23.64
C ARG A 265 -12.54 3.88 24.26
N HIS A 266 -13.32 4.87 24.68
CA HIS A 266 -14.62 4.68 25.33
C HIS A 266 -15.68 5.63 24.76
N GLY A 267 -16.29 5.23 23.64
CA GLY A 267 -17.48 5.89 23.10
C GLY A 267 -18.62 5.94 24.13
N THR A 268 -18.63 6.99 24.94
CA THR A 268 -19.65 7.20 25.97
C THR A 268 -19.87 8.69 26.23
N THR A 269 -20.01 9.50 25.17
CA THR A 269 -21.02 10.57 25.03
C THR A 269 -20.70 11.40 23.78
N ASN A 270 -21.76 11.74 23.03
CA ASN A 270 -21.80 12.53 21.79
C ASN A 270 -20.58 13.45 21.46
N ASP A 271 -20.04 13.23 20.25
CA ASP A 271 -19.63 14.25 19.25
C ASP A 271 -18.16 14.37 18.81
N MET A 272 -17.21 13.54 19.24
CA MET A 272 -15.88 13.48 18.58
C MET A 272 -15.44 12.05 18.28
N LYS A 273 -15.81 11.56 17.09
CA LYS A 273 -15.18 10.37 16.50
C LYS A 273 -13.81 10.76 15.94
N ALA A 274 -12.83 9.87 16.06
CA ALA A 274 -11.53 10.03 15.41
C ALA A 274 -11.72 10.29 13.91
N SER A 275 -11.05 11.31 13.38
CA SER A 275 -11.04 11.60 11.95
C SER A 275 -9.94 10.82 11.23
N PHE A 276 -9.98 10.81 9.90
CA PHE A 276 -8.91 10.26 9.08
C PHE A 276 -7.59 11.00 9.35
N GLU A 277 -7.64 12.32 9.49
CA GLU A 277 -6.50 13.18 9.76
C GLU A 277 -5.85 12.85 11.11
N ASP A 278 -6.66 12.60 12.15
CA ASP A 278 -6.18 12.18 13.46
C ASP A 278 -5.46 10.83 13.39
N ALA A 279 -6.06 9.86 12.69
CA ALA A 279 -5.49 8.52 12.55
C ALA A 279 -4.22 8.50 11.71
N LYS A 280 -4.19 9.24 10.58
CA LYS A 280 -2.99 9.43 9.76
C LYS A 280 -1.87 10.08 10.56
N PHE A 281 -2.18 11.17 11.28
CA PHE A 281 -1.21 11.84 12.14
C PHE A 281 -0.61 10.88 13.16
N MET A 282 -1.46 10.10 13.86
CA MET A 282 -1.03 9.12 14.84
C MET A 282 -0.17 8.01 14.23
N LEU A 283 -0.53 7.48 13.07
CA LEU A 283 0.27 6.48 12.35
C LEU A 283 1.67 7.00 12.04
N VAL A 284 1.77 8.21 11.47
CA VAL A 284 3.05 8.83 11.09
C VAL A 284 3.91 9.13 12.31
N ILE A 285 3.35 9.80 13.32
CA ILE A 285 4.13 10.26 14.48
C ILE A 285 4.59 9.08 15.34
N CYS A 286 3.74 8.05 15.51
CA CYS A 286 4.12 6.83 16.22
C CYS A 286 5.19 6.06 15.44
N SER A 287 5.09 5.96 14.11
CA SER A 287 6.15 5.38 13.28
C SER A 287 7.49 6.10 13.45
N ALA A 288 7.46 7.44 13.49
CA ALA A 288 8.65 8.25 13.72
C ALA A 288 9.25 8.01 15.12
N PHE A 289 8.41 7.90 16.15
CA PHE A 289 8.86 7.57 17.51
C PHE A 289 9.48 6.18 17.59
N CYS A 290 8.85 5.17 17.00
CA CYS A 290 9.39 3.81 16.92
C CYS A 290 10.81 3.83 16.35
N ASN A 291 11.01 4.47 15.20
CA ASN A 291 12.30 4.58 14.54
C ASN A 291 13.34 5.33 15.40
N TYR A 292 12.96 6.47 15.97
CA TYR A 292 13.83 7.28 16.83
C TYR A 292 14.30 6.50 18.07
N LEU A 293 13.40 5.79 18.74
CA LEU A 293 13.70 5.02 19.94
C LEU A 293 14.65 3.86 19.64
N LEU A 294 14.45 3.16 18.52
CA LEU A 294 15.34 2.10 18.06
C LEU A 294 16.74 2.62 17.72
N GLU A 295 16.85 3.75 17.02
CA GLU A 295 18.16 4.38 16.75
C GLU A 295 18.89 4.81 18.01
N LYS A 296 18.16 5.35 18.99
CA LYS A 296 18.69 5.66 20.32
C LYS A 296 19.19 4.40 21.03
N LYS A 297 18.45 3.29 20.97
CA LYS A 297 18.86 1.99 21.54
C LYS A 297 20.17 1.50 20.92
N VAL A 298 20.25 1.44 19.59
CA VAL A 298 21.46 0.99 18.86
C VAL A 298 22.68 1.79 19.28
N ARG A 299 22.54 3.12 19.43
CA ARG A 299 23.65 3.99 19.86
C ARG A 299 24.13 3.71 21.30
N LEU A 300 23.26 3.22 22.18
CA LEU A 300 23.64 2.84 23.54
C LEU A 300 24.37 1.49 23.60
N ASP A 301 24.02 0.58 22.70
CA ASP A 301 24.63 -0.74 22.58
C ASP A 301 25.99 -0.71 21.83
N SER A 302 26.36 0.44 21.24
CA SER A 302 27.59 0.68 20.45
C SER A 302 28.72 1.28 21.27
#